data_AF-A0A936RJE8-F1
#
_entry.id   AF-A0A936RJE8-F1
#
_cell.length_a   1.000
_cell.length_b   1.000
_cell.length_c   1.000
_cell.angle_alpha   90.00
_cell.angle_beta   90.00
_cell.angle_gamma   90.00
#
_symmetry.space_group_name_H-M   'P 1'
#
loop_
_entity.id
_entity.type
_entity.pdbx_description
1 polymer ?
#
loop_
_entity_poly.entity_id
_entity_poly.type
_entity_poly.pdbx_seq_one_letter_code
_entity_poly.pdbx_strand_id
1 'polypeptide(L)'
;MQITEQQHKAAGEIVELIATKLGKNRAVHSGTAISVCARLSGSFMFRSFNFPMKNGTPGNAVLSEEANEKGPVLINILGGMLEHLGIHIDAIKLDEISMAESDLNFLDSMILLQDKAALIMNQYKLNYEQMAYSCAMATAFIIKECQQDLQAASGFNTAVYSFIEGTKTYPPELSDPGSGKKSFFSFWK
;
A
#
# COMPACT_ATOMS: atom_id res chain seq x y z
N MET A 1 -10.83 -8.63 14.68
CA MET A 1 -10.12 -9.21 13.51
C MET A 1 -8.86 -9.90 14.02
N GLN A 2 -8.57 -11.11 13.57
CA GLN A 2 -7.35 -11.84 13.96
C GLN A 2 -6.39 -11.88 12.77
N ILE A 3 -5.22 -11.25 12.91
CA ILE A 3 -4.14 -11.33 11.91
C ILE A 3 -3.52 -12.72 11.99
N THR A 4 -3.29 -13.36 10.84
CA THR A 4 -2.67 -14.69 10.77
C THR A 4 -1.15 -14.64 10.60
N GLU A 5 -0.48 -15.76 10.85
CA GLU A 5 0.96 -15.91 10.58
C GLU A 5 1.30 -15.68 9.10
N GLN A 6 0.43 -16.10 8.18
CA GLN A 6 0.63 -15.88 6.74
C GLN A 6 0.62 -14.38 6.41
N GLN A 7 -0.25 -13.60 7.03
CA GLN A 7 -0.30 -12.14 6.85
C GLN A 7 0.95 -11.45 7.40
N HIS A 8 1.49 -11.92 8.54
CA HIS A 8 2.77 -11.43 9.05
C HIS A 8 3.94 -11.73 8.11
N LYS A 9 4.00 -12.95 7.56
CA LYS A 9 5.05 -13.33 6.60
C LYS A 9 4.95 -12.51 5.31
N ALA A 10 3.73 -12.35 4.77
CA ALA A 10 3.48 -11.50 3.61
C ALA A 10 3.87 -10.04 3.87
N ALA A 11 3.59 -9.50 5.06
CA ALA A 11 4.01 -8.15 5.42
C ALA A 11 5.53 -7.98 5.36
N GLY A 12 6.30 -8.96 5.87
CA GLY A 12 7.77 -8.96 5.77
C GLY A 12 8.27 -8.98 4.32
N GLU A 13 7.69 -9.82 3.46
CA GLU A 13 8.05 -9.84 2.03
C GLU A 13 7.66 -8.55 1.30
N ILE A 14 6.58 -7.88 1.73
CA ILE A 14 6.21 -6.57 1.18
C ILE A 14 7.22 -5.49 1.58
N VAL A 15 7.70 -5.47 2.84
CA VAL A 15 8.78 -4.55 3.25
C VAL A 15 10.02 -4.76 2.37
N GLU A 16 10.43 -6.01 2.16
CA GLU A 16 11.58 -6.34 1.32
C GLU A 16 11.36 -5.94 -0.15
N LEU A 17 10.16 -6.17 -0.70
CA LEU A 17 9.80 -5.75 -2.04
C LEU A 17 9.93 -4.23 -2.21
N ILE A 18 9.43 -3.45 -1.24
CA ILE A 18 9.50 -1.98 -1.25
C ILE A 18 10.97 -1.53 -1.18
N ALA A 19 11.75 -2.08 -0.25
CA ALA A 19 13.17 -1.77 -0.10
C ALA A 19 13.96 -2.05 -1.39
N THR A 20 13.72 -3.22 -2.01
CA THR A 20 14.38 -3.61 -3.26
C THR A 20 13.99 -2.73 -4.45
N LYS A 21 12.75 -2.22 -4.51
CA LYS A 21 12.26 -1.45 -5.66
C LYS A 21 12.49 0.05 -5.56
N LEU A 22 12.48 0.60 -4.35
CA LEU A 22 12.66 2.03 -4.13
C LEU A 22 14.06 2.39 -3.64
N GLY A 23 14.84 1.42 -3.14
CA GLY A 23 16.21 1.65 -2.72
C GLY A 23 17.12 2.03 -3.89
N LYS A 24 17.69 3.23 -3.85
CA LYS A 24 18.79 3.65 -4.73
C LYS A 24 20.03 3.86 -3.88
N ASN A 25 21.14 3.20 -4.20
CA ASN A 25 22.39 3.30 -3.43
C ASN A 25 22.21 3.07 -1.92
N ARG A 26 21.27 2.19 -1.53
CA ARG A 26 20.86 1.90 -0.14
C ARG A 26 20.09 3.00 0.60
N ALA A 27 19.72 4.11 -0.04
CA ALA A 27 18.80 5.09 0.52
C ALA A 27 17.40 4.92 -0.10
N VAL A 28 16.38 4.87 0.74
CA VAL A 28 14.97 4.86 0.35
C VAL A 28 14.37 6.19 0.78
N HIS A 29 13.70 6.92 -0.10
CA HIS A 29 12.99 8.13 0.30
C HIS A 29 11.80 7.75 1.19
N SER A 30 11.85 8.10 2.47
CA SER A 30 10.91 7.63 3.51
C SER A 30 9.45 7.92 3.16
N GLY A 31 9.14 9.14 2.74
CA GLY A 31 7.78 9.50 2.33
C GLY A 31 7.27 8.67 1.14
N THR A 32 8.13 8.45 0.14
CA THR A 32 7.80 7.62 -1.02
C THR A 32 7.53 6.17 -0.61
N ALA A 33 8.36 5.56 0.24
CA ALA A 33 8.17 4.18 0.67
C ALA A 33 6.88 3.98 1.48
N ILE A 34 6.60 4.90 2.41
CA ILE A 34 5.39 4.87 3.23
C ILE A 34 4.16 5.05 2.34
N SER A 35 4.14 6.07 1.48
CA SER A 35 3.01 6.36 0.60
C SER A 35 2.72 5.19 -0.34
N VAL A 36 3.74 4.65 -0.97
CA VAL A 36 3.60 3.55 -1.94
C VAL A 36 3.07 2.29 -1.28
N CYS A 37 3.60 1.90 -0.11
CA CYS A 37 3.12 0.72 0.62
C CYS A 37 1.67 0.91 1.11
N ALA A 38 1.34 2.11 1.61
CA ALA A 38 -0.02 2.44 2.01
C ALA A 38 -1.01 2.45 0.83
N ARG A 39 -0.62 2.98 -0.33
CA ARG A 39 -1.44 2.91 -1.56
C ARG A 39 -1.68 1.47 -2.00
N LEU A 40 -0.68 0.59 -1.90
CA LEU A 40 -0.85 -0.84 -2.19
C LEU A 40 -1.89 -1.48 -1.27
N SER A 41 -1.83 -1.17 0.03
CA SER A 41 -2.83 -1.61 1.00
C SER A 41 -4.23 -1.14 0.59
N GLY A 42 -4.40 0.16 0.34
CA GLY A 42 -5.68 0.72 -0.10
C GLY A 42 -6.16 0.12 -1.42
N SER A 43 -5.27 -0.12 -2.39
CA SER A 43 -5.60 -0.72 -3.69
C SER A 43 -6.08 -2.17 -3.56
N PHE A 44 -5.43 -2.98 -2.73
CA PHE A 44 -5.92 -4.33 -2.47
C PHE A 44 -7.26 -4.30 -1.74
N MET A 45 -7.44 -3.38 -0.79
CA MET A 45 -8.75 -3.19 -0.15
C MET A 45 -9.82 -2.79 -1.17
N PHE A 46 -9.52 -1.86 -2.08
CA PHE A 46 -10.41 -1.49 -3.17
C PHE A 46 -10.85 -2.69 -4.02
N ARG A 47 -9.90 -3.56 -4.38
CA ARG A 47 -10.20 -4.80 -5.14
C ARG A 47 -11.10 -5.76 -4.36
N SER A 48 -11.03 -5.76 -3.03
CA SER A 48 -11.89 -6.60 -2.19
C SER A 48 -13.37 -6.22 -2.26
N PHE A 49 -13.68 -4.99 -2.71
CA PHE A 49 -15.06 -4.52 -2.87
C PHE A 49 -15.79 -5.18 -4.05
N ASN A 50 -15.05 -5.87 -4.95
CA ASN A 50 -15.59 -6.62 -6.09
C ASN A 50 -16.50 -5.78 -7.00
N PHE A 51 -16.21 -4.48 -7.14
CA PHE A 51 -16.94 -3.63 -8.09
C PHE A 51 -16.80 -4.16 -9.52
N PRO A 52 -17.84 -4.03 -10.36
CA PRO A 52 -17.75 -4.42 -11.76
C PRO A 52 -16.72 -3.57 -12.48
N MET A 53 -15.54 -4.16 -12.74
CA MET A 53 -14.36 -3.44 -13.25
C MET A 53 -14.46 -3.01 -14.72
N LYS A 54 -15.55 -3.32 -15.43
CA LYS A 54 -15.58 -3.30 -16.89
C LYS A 54 -15.39 -1.93 -17.56
N ASN A 55 -15.50 -0.82 -16.82
CA ASN A 55 -15.44 0.54 -17.38
C ASN A 55 -14.66 1.56 -16.51
N GLY A 56 -13.91 1.11 -15.49
CA GLY A 56 -13.16 2.05 -14.67
C GLY A 56 -11.89 2.52 -15.36
N THR A 57 -11.61 3.83 -15.31
CA THR A 57 -10.33 4.39 -15.79
C THR A 57 -9.35 4.42 -14.64
N PRO A 58 -8.17 3.75 -14.74
CA PRO A 58 -7.15 3.82 -13.70
C PRO A 58 -6.79 5.26 -13.33
N GLY A 59 -6.70 5.55 -12.04
CA GLY A 59 -6.41 6.88 -11.50
C GLY A 59 -7.65 7.72 -11.22
N ASN A 60 -8.84 7.31 -11.66
CA ASN A 60 -10.07 8.03 -11.31
C ASN A 60 -10.49 7.78 -9.87
N ALA A 61 -10.99 8.84 -9.22
CA ALA A 61 -11.61 8.73 -7.91
C ALA A 61 -12.93 7.93 -8.00
N VAL A 62 -13.16 7.09 -6.99
CA VAL A 62 -14.35 6.27 -6.82
C VAL A 62 -14.97 6.58 -5.47
N LEU A 63 -16.22 7.04 -5.51
CA LEU A 63 -17.01 7.27 -4.32
C LEU A 63 -17.78 5.99 -4.01
N SER A 64 -17.47 5.35 -2.90
CA SER A 64 -18.16 4.16 -2.44
C SER A 64 -18.29 4.14 -0.92
N GLU A 65 -19.35 3.49 -0.44
CA GLU A 65 -19.58 3.32 1.00
C GLU A 65 -18.60 2.31 1.59
N GLU A 66 -18.25 1.29 0.82
CA GLU A 66 -17.26 0.29 1.20
C GLU A 66 -15.91 0.94 1.53
N ALA A 67 -15.51 1.98 0.78
CA ALA A 67 -14.28 2.72 1.08
C ALA A 67 -14.38 3.54 2.38
N ASN A 68 -15.58 4.07 2.70
CA ASN A 68 -15.83 4.80 3.95
C ASN A 68 -15.80 3.86 5.16
N GLU A 69 -16.33 2.65 5.02
CA GLU A 69 -16.36 1.66 6.10
C GLU A 69 -15.01 0.95 6.28
N LYS A 70 -14.35 0.56 5.19
CA LYS A 70 -13.14 -0.28 5.22
C LYS A 70 -11.83 0.51 5.28
N GLY A 71 -11.80 1.75 4.80
CA GLY A 71 -10.63 2.62 4.92
C GLY A 71 -10.14 2.78 6.38
N PRO A 72 -11.02 3.11 7.35
CA PRO A 72 -10.66 3.20 8.76
C PRO A 72 -10.08 1.91 9.35
N VAL A 73 -10.43 0.73 8.81
CA VAL A 73 -9.87 -0.54 9.27
C VAL A 73 -8.35 -0.60 9.02
N LEU A 74 -7.88 -0.10 7.88
CA LEU A 74 -6.44 -0.04 7.57
C LEU A 74 -5.70 0.91 8.53
N ILE A 75 -6.31 2.04 8.87
CA ILE A 75 -5.78 3.01 9.82
C ILE A 75 -5.66 2.38 11.22
N ASN A 76 -6.67 1.64 11.66
CA ASN A 76 -6.65 0.94 12.95
C ASN A 76 -5.56 -0.13 13.01
N ILE A 77 -5.33 -0.87 11.92
CA ILE A 77 -4.24 -1.87 11.82
C ILE A 77 -2.89 -1.18 11.92
N LEU A 78 -2.69 -0.08 11.18
CA LEU A 78 -1.47 0.71 11.24
C LEU A 78 -1.21 1.19 12.67
N GLY A 79 -2.20 1.81 13.31
CA GLY A 79 -2.09 2.31 14.68
C GLY A 79 -1.75 1.21 15.68
N GLY A 80 -2.51 0.11 15.67
CA GLY A 80 -2.26 -1.01 16.58
C GLY A 80 -0.90 -1.68 16.35
N MET A 81 -0.42 -1.76 15.10
CA MET A 81 0.89 -2.29 14.79
C MET A 81 2.01 -1.33 15.24
N LEU A 82 1.84 -0.02 15.09
CA LEU A 82 2.79 0.98 15.62
C LEU A 82 2.87 0.91 17.14
N GLU A 83 1.73 0.79 17.85
CA GLU A 83 1.71 0.59 19.30
C GLU A 83 2.45 -0.68 19.71
N HIS A 84 2.20 -1.80 19.01
CA HIS A 84 2.92 -3.05 19.23
C HIS A 84 4.43 -2.91 19.03
N LEU A 85 4.86 -2.03 18.13
CA LEU A 85 6.27 -1.71 17.86
C LEU A 85 6.87 -0.69 18.85
N GLY A 86 6.09 -0.20 19.83
CA GLY A 86 6.51 0.78 20.82
C GLY A 86 6.46 2.24 20.33
N ILE A 87 5.75 2.50 19.22
CA ILE A 87 5.60 3.82 18.63
C ILE A 87 4.21 4.35 18.97
N HIS A 88 4.16 5.37 19.81
CA HIS A 88 2.91 6.01 20.22
C HIS A 88 2.64 7.26 19.37
N ILE A 89 1.48 7.29 18.72
CA ILE A 89 1.02 8.43 17.93
C ILE A 89 0.09 9.29 18.79
N ASP A 90 0.46 10.53 19.01
CA ASP A 90 -0.35 11.51 19.73
C ASP A 90 -1.41 12.11 18.79
N ALA A 91 -2.61 11.55 18.84
CA ALA A 91 -3.71 11.94 17.94
C ALA A 91 -4.08 13.44 18.02
N ILE A 92 -3.85 14.09 19.17
CA ILE A 92 -4.18 15.51 19.37
C ILE A 92 -3.31 16.41 18.51
N LYS A 93 -2.10 15.96 18.15
CA LYS A 93 -1.11 16.76 17.41
C LYS A 93 -1.09 16.46 15.91
N LEU A 94 -1.91 15.53 15.42
CA LEU A 94 -1.83 15.09 14.02
C LEU A 94 -2.21 16.19 13.03
N ASP A 95 -3.13 17.08 13.39
CA ASP A 95 -3.58 18.17 12.51
C ASP A 95 -2.49 19.22 12.23
N GLU A 96 -1.48 19.31 13.10
CA GLU A 96 -0.37 20.27 12.99
C GLU A 96 0.84 19.69 12.25
N ILE A 97 0.84 18.38 11.97
CA ILE A 97 1.99 17.66 11.44
C ILE A 97 1.84 17.44 9.93
N SER A 98 2.75 18.02 9.15
CA SER A 98 2.76 17.86 7.70
C SER A 98 3.02 16.42 7.29
N MET A 99 2.37 16.00 6.20
CA MET A 99 2.69 14.75 5.52
C MET A 99 4.07 14.86 4.86
N ALA A 100 4.76 13.73 4.76
CA ALA A 100 5.97 13.63 3.96
C ALA A 100 5.62 13.68 2.48
N GLU A 101 6.49 14.30 1.68
CA GLU A 101 6.36 14.26 0.23
C GLU A 101 6.69 12.87 -0.33
N SER A 102 6.10 12.53 -1.46
CA SER A 102 6.38 11.30 -2.19
C SER A 102 6.76 11.64 -3.62
N ASP A 103 7.85 11.05 -4.11
CA ASP A 103 8.34 11.23 -5.48
C ASP A 103 7.48 10.51 -6.52
N LEU A 104 6.61 9.61 -6.06
CA LEU A 104 5.69 8.85 -6.91
C LEU A 104 4.25 9.25 -6.65
N ASN A 105 3.47 9.36 -7.73
CA ASN A 105 2.01 9.44 -7.66
C ASN A 105 1.39 8.03 -7.52
N PHE A 106 0.06 7.97 -7.39
CA PHE A 106 -0.66 6.70 -7.26
C PHE A 106 -0.39 5.71 -8.40
N LEU A 107 -0.50 6.14 -9.66
CA LEU A 107 -0.37 5.24 -10.81
C LEU A 107 1.05 4.67 -10.92
N ASP A 108 2.06 5.52 -10.76
CA ASP A 108 3.46 5.09 -10.78
C ASP A 108 3.75 4.09 -9.64
N SER A 109 3.17 4.33 -8.46
CA SER A 109 3.25 3.40 -7.31
C SER A 109 2.68 2.02 -7.68
N MET A 110 1.49 1.99 -8.30
CA MET A 110 0.83 0.74 -8.67
C MET A 110 1.60 0.00 -9.76
N ILE A 111 1.97 0.67 -10.84
CA ILE A 111 2.74 0.09 -11.96
C ILE A 111 4.04 -0.56 -11.47
N LEU A 112 4.72 0.07 -10.51
CA LEU A 112 6.00 -0.42 -10.02
C LEU A 112 5.89 -1.74 -9.23
N LEU A 113 4.78 -1.94 -8.50
CA LEU A 113 4.75 -2.90 -7.39
C LEU A 113 3.56 -3.85 -7.35
N GLN A 114 2.39 -3.46 -7.85
CA GLN A 114 1.15 -4.19 -7.57
C GLN A 114 1.19 -5.64 -8.04
N ASP A 115 1.82 -5.90 -9.19
CA ASP A 115 1.91 -7.25 -9.75
C ASP A 115 2.80 -8.15 -8.90
N LYS A 116 3.94 -7.62 -8.42
CA LYS A 116 4.83 -8.36 -7.51
C LYS A 116 4.18 -8.58 -6.15
N ALA A 117 3.45 -7.60 -5.63
CA ALA A 117 2.69 -7.76 -4.41
C ALA A 117 1.57 -8.80 -4.57
N ALA A 118 0.93 -8.88 -5.74
CA ALA A 118 -0.07 -9.92 -6.05
C ALA A 118 0.54 -11.33 -6.11
N LEU A 119 1.80 -11.47 -6.55
CA LEU A 119 2.51 -12.75 -6.46
C LEU A 119 2.72 -13.19 -5.00
N ILE A 120 3.10 -12.26 -4.11
CA ILE A 120 3.22 -12.51 -2.66
C ILE A 120 1.87 -12.93 -2.08
N MET A 121 0.80 -12.20 -2.42
CA MET A 121 -0.56 -12.55 -2.03
C MET A 121 -0.91 -14.00 -2.40
N ASN A 122 -0.64 -14.39 -3.65
CA ASN A 122 -0.91 -15.73 -4.15
C ASN A 122 -0.06 -16.80 -3.46
N GLN A 123 1.22 -16.53 -3.23
CA GLN A 123 2.15 -17.42 -2.52
C GLN A 123 1.61 -17.79 -1.14
N TYR A 124 1.07 -16.81 -0.41
CA TYR A 124 0.50 -17.01 0.92
C TYR A 124 -0.98 -17.36 0.93
N LYS A 125 -1.61 -17.53 -0.24
CA LYS A 125 -3.04 -17.84 -0.42
C LYS A 125 -3.96 -16.84 0.29
N LEU A 126 -3.56 -15.56 0.27
CA LEU A 126 -4.34 -14.48 0.86
C LEU A 126 -5.39 -13.98 -0.15
N ASN A 127 -6.56 -13.61 0.34
CA ASN A 127 -7.49 -12.81 -0.45
C ASN A 127 -7.08 -11.33 -0.44
N TYR A 128 -7.72 -10.51 -1.27
CA TYR A 128 -7.40 -9.09 -1.38
C TYR A 128 -7.52 -8.32 -0.05
N GLU A 129 -8.53 -8.60 0.76
CA GLU A 129 -8.73 -7.94 2.06
C GLU A 129 -7.58 -8.31 3.04
N GLN A 130 -7.21 -9.59 3.11
CA GLN A 130 -6.09 -10.07 3.92
C GLN A 130 -4.74 -9.51 3.46
N MET A 131 -4.57 -9.35 2.15
CA MET A 131 -3.38 -8.72 1.59
C MET A 131 -3.30 -7.23 1.93
N ALA A 132 -4.43 -6.52 1.88
CA ALA A 132 -4.50 -5.13 2.31
C ALA A 132 -4.05 -4.99 3.77
N TYR A 133 -4.54 -5.86 4.66
CA TYR A 133 -4.09 -5.89 6.06
C TYR A 133 -2.59 -6.17 6.20
N SER A 134 -2.04 -7.06 5.37
CA SER A 134 -0.60 -7.35 5.34
C SER A 134 0.22 -6.12 4.91
N CYS A 135 -0.23 -5.40 3.88
CA CYS A 135 0.40 -4.15 3.46
C CYS A 135 0.26 -3.04 4.53
N ALA A 136 -0.86 -2.95 5.25
CA ALA A 136 -1.00 -1.99 6.35
C ALA A 136 -0.01 -2.25 7.49
N MET A 137 0.23 -3.53 7.83
CA MET A 137 1.29 -3.91 8.77
C MET A 137 2.68 -3.59 8.23
N ALA A 138 2.94 -3.89 6.94
CA ALA A 138 4.20 -3.53 6.28
C ALA A 138 4.47 -2.02 6.35
N THR A 139 3.44 -1.19 6.16
CA THR A 139 3.55 0.26 6.33
C THR A 139 4.01 0.65 7.73
N ALA A 140 3.52 -0.02 8.79
CA ALA A 140 3.96 0.23 10.17
C ALA A 140 5.46 -0.10 10.36
N PHE A 141 5.91 -1.21 9.80
CA PHE A 141 7.33 -1.58 9.81
C PHE A 141 8.19 -0.54 9.06
N ILE A 142 7.74 -0.09 7.88
CA ILE A 142 8.46 0.95 7.11
C ILE A 142 8.55 2.25 7.91
N ILE A 143 7.46 2.71 8.55
CA ILE A 143 7.49 3.90 9.41
C ILE A 143 8.54 3.75 10.53
N LYS A 144 8.61 2.57 11.16
CA LYS A 144 9.62 2.28 12.19
C LYS A 144 11.04 2.38 11.65
N GLU A 145 11.33 1.75 10.52
CA GLU A 145 12.68 1.77 9.92
C GLU A 145 13.08 3.18 9.46
N CYS A 146 12.11 4.01 9.07
CA CYS A 146 12.34 5.38 8.62
C CYS A 146 12.44 6.43 9.75
N GLN A 147 12.36 6.04 11.03
CA GLN A 147 12.31 7.01 12.16
C GLN A 147 13.54 7.92 12.31
N GLN A 148 14.69 7.54 11.74
CA GLN A 148 15.88 8.40 11.74
C GLN A 148 15.74 9.61 10.79
N ASP A 149 14.91 9.48 9.75
CA ASP A 149 14.77 10.47 8.69
C ASP A 149 13.40 11.17 8.71
N LEU A 150 12.37 10.50 9.26
CA LEU A 150 11.00 11.01 9.28
C LEU A 150 10.34 10.76 10.64
N GLN A 151 9.73 11.81 11.21
CA GLN A 151 8.94 11.68 12.43
C GLN A 151 7.78 10.69 12.22
N ALA A 152 7.60 9.77 13.18
CA ALA A 152 6.56 8.74 13.09
C ALA A 152 5.14 9.28 12.85
N ALA A 153 4.80 10.42 13.45
CA ALA A 153 3.51 11.08 13.23
C ALA A 153 3.34 11.62 11.79
N SER A 154 4.41 12.16 11.19
CA SER A 154 4.40 12.54 9.77
C SER A 154 4.25 11.32 8.87
N GLY A 155 4.95 10.23 9.18
CA GLY A 155 4.78 8.94 8.51
C GLY A 155 3.35 8.38 8.64
N PHE A 156 2.74 8.50 9.83
CA PHE A 156 1.36 8.10 10.06
C PHE A 156 0.37 8.90 9.21
N ASN A 157 0.46 10.24 9.21
CA ASN A 157 -0.39 11.09 8.36
C ASN A 157 -0.23 10.77 6.86
N THR A 158 1.02 10.57 6.43
CA THR A 158 1.35 10.16 5.05
C THR A 158 0.67 8.84 4.68
N ALA A 159 0.72 7.85 5.57
CA ALA A 159 0.08 6.56 5.38
C ALA A 159 -1.45 6.66 5.37
N VAL A 160 -2.05 7.43 6.28
CA VAL A 160 -3.51 7.64 6.34
C VAL A 160 -4.02 8.22 5.02
N TYR A 161 -3.42 9.30 4.54
CA TYR A 161 -3.79 9.89 3.25
C TYR A 161 -3.65 8.87 2.12
N SER A 162 -2.55 8.13 2.10
CA SER A 162 -2.24 7.16 1.05
C SER A 162 -3.15 5.92 1.09
N PHE A 163 -3.63 5.50 2.27
CA PHE A 163 -4.68 4.48 2.39
C PHE A 163 -5.98 4.98 1.78
N ILE A 164 -6.39 6.22 2.11
CA ILE A 164 -7.62 6.84 1.57
C ILE A 164 -7.51 6.96 0.05
N GLU A 165 -6.38 7.46 -0.46
CA GLU A 165 -6.10 7.53 -1.89
C GLU A 165 -6.22 6.13 -2.52
N GLY A 166 -5.62 5.10 -1.92
CA GLY A 166 -5.68 3.74 -2.46
C GLY A 166 -7.07 3.09 -2.40
N THR A 167 -7.86 3.32 -1.34
CA THR A 167 -9.22 2.77 -1.21
C THR A 167 -10.25 3.51 -2.05
N LYS A 168 -9.93 4.69 -2.56
CA LYS A 168 -10.83 5.55 -3.35
C LYS A 168 -10.31 5.86 -4.75
N THR A 169 -9.23 5.22 -5.20
CA THR A 169 -8.71 5.42 -6.56
C THR A 169 -8.72 4.10 -7.30
N TYR A 170 -9.30 4.13 -8.50
CA TYR A 170 -9.38 2.97 -9.36
C TYR A 170 -7.96 2.50 -9.76
N PRO A 171 -7.51 1.30 -9.36
CA PRO A 171 -6.15 0.87 -9.66
C PRO A 171 -6.04 0.30 -11.09
N PRO A 172 -4.85 0.33 -11.72
CA PRO A 172 -4.62 -0.37 -12.99
C PRO A 172 -4.87 -1.87 -12.83
N GLU A 173 -5.30 -2.59 -13.86
CA GLU A 173 -5.49 -4.04 -13.75
C GLU A 173 -4.20 -4.76 -13.33
N LEU A 174 -4.34 -5.83 -12.53
CA LEU A 174 -3.22 -6.73 -12.25
C LEU A 174 -2.89 -7.49 -13.54
N SER A 175 -1.59 -7.63 -13.83
CA SER A 175 -1.16 -8.49 -14.93
C SER A 175 -1.52 -9.94 -14.62
N ASP A 176 -2.22 -10.61 -15.54
CA ASP A 176 -2.51 -12.04 -15.41
C ASP A 176 -1.18 -12.81 -15.58
N PRO A 177 -0.72 -13.58 -14.57
CA PRO A 177 0.53 -14.34 -14.65
C PRO A 177 0.57 -15.36 -15.80
N GLY A 178 -0.60 -15.75 -16.34
CA GLY A 178 -0.74 -16.62 -17.52
C GLY A 178 -0.86 -15.87 -18.85
N SER A 179 -1.09 -14.56 -18.82
CA SER A 179 -1.13 -13.74 -20.02
C SER A 179 0.29 -13.35 -20.41
N GLY A 180 0.94 -14.21 -21.19
CA GLY A 180 2.10 -13.81 -21.98
C GLY A 180 1.68 -12.69 -22.92
N LYS A 181 1.67 -11.43 -22.45
CA LYS A 181 1.50 -10.27 -23.31
C LYS A 181 2.69 -10.25 -24.25
N LYS A 182 2.46 -10.75 -25.47
CA LYS A 182 3.31 -10.50 -26.63
C LYS A 182 3.56 -9.01 -26.66
N SER A 183 4.83 -8.63 -26.56
CA SER A 183 5.27 -7.26 -26.73
C SER A 183 4.67 -6.68 -28.02
N PHE A 184 3.90 -5.61 -27.86
CA PHE A 184 3.28 -4.84 -28.95
C PHE A 184 4.34 -4.15 -29.84
N PHE A 185 5.63 -4.27 -29.51
CA PHE A 185 6.76 -3.71 -30.25
C PHE A 185 7.33 -4.61 -31.35
N SER A 186 6.65 -5.69 -31.75
CA SER A 186 7.11 -6.55 -32.87
C SER A 186 6.57 -6.14 -34.25
N PHE A 187 5.81 -5.04 -34.37
CA PHE A 187 5.21 -4.61 -35.63
C PHE A 187 6.01 -3.60 -36.46
N TRP A 188 7.21 -3.20 -36.01
CA TRP A 188 8.13 -2.38 -36.78
C TRP A 188 9.56 -2.95 -36.71
N LYS A 189 9.85 -3.91 -37.58
CA LYS A 189 11.19 -4.23 -38.08
C LYS A 189 11.09 -4.90 -39.45
#